data_AF-A0A661MUW9-F1
#
_entry.id   AF-A0A661MUW9-F1
#
_cell.length_a   1.000
_cell.length_b   1.000
_cell.length_c   1.000
_cell.angle_alpha   90.00
_cell.angle_beta   90.00
_cell.angle_gamma   90.00
#
_symmetry.space_group_name_H-M   'P 1'
#
loop_
_entity.id
_entity.type
_entity.pdbx_description
1 polymer ?
#
loop_
_entity_poly.entity_id
_entity_poly.type
_entity_poly.pdbx_seq_one_letter_code
_entity_poly.pdbx_strand_id
1 'polypeptide(L)'
;MIRTITSAASIGLIACLMGCGDNPEVLSPPEPSGPGGWTPGHVLPSLQTSLRGMLDVRGVIHAHSVYSHDACDGEPRDEETDGINEPCFDDLRRGLCQSRHDYLMLTDHPDSFERTEFPDVLLYRSDQDDELVERGGQAVANWAACPDDTPPTLILAGTEGGMEPVGLEGHVADTVEERAEVYGAATSEAVDILQEHGAVVLLQHTEDWTPNQIIDLGVDGFEMFNLHANMYLGAGAITSLLMKIETPEQLPHPDLILLPIINEDPVYLDIWSTVLARDAHRVTIIATDIHRNTLWRELRDGERIDSYRRAFIWLSNHLLIRPEADGSWDDRHLKEALSSARLYGVFEILGYPDGFDYHALQGGDLREMGTELSLAAGVELTVTMPWVRDLDPDYAQPELTIRVLKAEEDGWDVVAESDTDLQHTVTEPGAYRAEVRMVPRHLEPFLSTYADLAGEDFVWIYSNAIYVTD
;
A
#
# COMPACT_ATOMS: atom_id res chain seq x y z
N MET A 1 -12.69 7.71 38.82
CA MET A 1 -12.32 9.13 38.99
C MET A 1 -12.01 9.62 37.58
N ILE A 2 -13.08 10.03 36.88
CA ILE A 2 -13.13 10.23 35.43
C ILE A 2 -12.81 11.70 35.16
N ARG A 3 -11.80 11.97 34.32
CA ARG A 3 -11.50 13.31 33.81
C ARG A 3 -12.00 13.40 32.38
N THR A 4 -13.15 14.02 32.22
CA THR A 4 -13.64 14.59 30.98
C THR A 4 -12.80 15.83 30.65
N ILE A 5 -12.25 15.90 29.44
CA ILE A 5 -11.69 17.13 28.87
C ILE A 5 -12.57 17.51 27.68
N THR A 6 -13.44 18.49 27.91
CA THR A 6 -14.02 19.35 26.88
C THR A 6 -12.96 20.34 26.40
N SER A 7 -12.82 20.51 25.08
CA SER A 7 -12.31 21.76 24.50
C SER A 7 -13.05 22.08 23.21
N ALA A 8 -13.75 23.20 23.24
CA ALA A 8 -14.33 23.86 22.07
C ALA A 8 -13.28 24.79 21.45
N ALA A 9 -13.28 24.90 20.11
CA ALA A 9 -12.75 26.07 19.42
C ALA A 9 -13.46 26.25 18.07
N SER A 10 -14.50 27.08 18.08
CA SER A 10 -15.10 27.65 16.88
C SER A 10 -14.14 28.68 16.27
N ILE A 11 -13.86 28.59 14.97
CA ILE A 11 -13.25 29.67 14.19
C ILE A 11 -14.06 29.91 12.92
N GLY A 12 -14.88 30.97 12.99
CA GLY A 12 -15.00 32.04 11.99
C GLY A 12 -15.12 31.70 10.50
N LEU A 13 -16.37 31.53 10.06
CA LEU A 13 -16.81 31.69 8.67
C LEU A 13 -16.65 33.16 8.20
N ILE A 14 -15.85 33.40 7.15
CA ILE A 14 -15.93 34.64 6.35
C ILE A 14 -16.29 34.25 4.92
N ALA A 15 -17.54 34.55 4.57
CA ALA A 15 -18.04 34.47 3.20
C ALA A 15 -17.45 35.60 2.35
N CYS A 16 -16.87 35.24 1.19
CA CYS A 16 -16.65 36.15 0.08
C CYS A 16 -17.44 35.64 -1.13
N LEU A 17 -18.53 36.37 -1.43
CA LEU A 17 -19.26 36.29 -2.68
C LEU A 17 -18.51 37.04 -3.79
N MET A 18 -18.42 36.39 -4.95
CA MET A 18 -18.40 36.89 -6.33
C MET A 18 -17.16 36.50 -7.15
N GLY A 19 -17.41 35.65 -8.13
CA GLY A 19 -16.55 35.39 -9.28
C GLY A 19 -17.05 34.20 -10.08
N CYS A 20 -18.12 34.36 -10.86
CA CYS A 20 -18.37 33.46 -11.99
C CYS A 20 -17.24 33.70 -13.00
N GLY A 21 -16.20 32.87 -12.94
CA GLY A 21 -15.15 32.76 -13.94
C GLY A 21 -15.28 31.40 -14.62
N ASP A 22 -15.07 31.37 -15.93
CA ASP A 22 -15.18 30.21 -16.80
C ASP A 22 -14.52 28.95 -16.22
N ASN A 23 -15.14 27.78 -16.45
CA ASN A 23 -14.57 26.48 -16.14
C ASN A 23 -13.08 26.47 -16.49
N PRO A 24 -12.16 26.15 -15.57
CA PRO A 24 -10.81 25.85 -15.97
C PRO A 24 -10.90 24.69 -16.98
N GLU A 25 -10.31 24.89 -18.16
CA GLU A 25 -9.98 23.75 -19.03
C GLU A 25 -9.21 22.77 -18.17
N VAL A 26 -9.85 21.65 -17.82
CA VAL A 26 -9.17 20.49 -17.26
C VAL A 26 -8.08 20.17 -18.25
N LEU A 27 -6.83 20.44 -17.88
CA LEU A 27 -5.68 20.07 -18.69
C LEU A 27 -5.79 18.56 -18.89
N SER A 28 -5.99 18.13 -20.14
CA SER A 28 -5.94 16.72 -20.48
C SER A 28 -4.63 16.14 -19.91
N PRO A 29 -4.66 14.92 -19.33
CA PRO A 29 -3.44 14.28 -18.88
C PRO A 29 -2.41 14.31 -20.02
N PRO A 30 -1.12 14.49 -19.70
CA PRO A 30 -0.09 14.57 -20.72
C PRO A 30 -0.20 13.37 -21.67
N GLU A 31 -0.34 13.63 -22.97
CA GLU A 31 -0.34 12.55 -23.96
C GLU A 31 0.92 11.69 -23.78
N PRO A 32 0.83 10.35 -23.83
CA PRO A 32 2.01 9.49 -23.77
C PRO A 32 2.96 9.88 -24.89
N SER A 33 4.08 10.48 -24.53
CA SER A 33 5.03 11.04 -25.48
C SER A 33 5.86 9.93 -26.13
N GLY A 34 5.34 9.36 -27.22
CA GLY A 34 6.13 8.52 -28.14
C GLY A 34 6.87 7.35 -27.49
N PRO A 35 7.89 6.78 -28.16
CA PRO A 35 8.67 5.63 -27.66
C PRO A 35 9.67 6.02 -26.55
N GLY A 36 9.32 7.00 -25.71
CA GLY A 36 10.12 7.39 -24.55
C GLY A 36 9.97 6.37 -23.44
N GLY A 37 11.07 6.08 -22.75
CA GLY A 37 11.06 5.18 -21.61
C GLY A 37 10.20 5.67 -20.44
N TRP A 38 10.18 4.92 -19.34
CA TRP A 38 9.52 5.30 -18.10
C TRP A 38 10.03 6.65 -17.59
N THR A 39 9.08 7.49 -17.18
CA THR A 39 9.31 8.76 -16.49
C THR A 39 8.33 8.88 -15.33
N PRO A 40 8.59 9.71 -14.32
CA PRO A 40 7.64 9.94 -13.23
C PRO A 40 6.22 10.26 -13.74
N GLY A 41 5.21 9.63 -13.15
CA GLY A 41 3.81 9.74 -13.57
C GLY A 41 3.36 8.80 -14.69
N HIS A 42 4.30 8.18 -15.43
CA HIS A 42 3.94 7.14 -16.40
C HIS A 42 3.67 5.83 -15.67
N VAL A 43 2.43 5.36 -15.72
CA VAL A 43 1.99 4.13 -15.06
C VAL A 43 2.06 2.94 -16.00
N LEU A 44 2.76 1.89 -15.57
CA LEU A 44 2.84 0.62 -16.28
C LEU A 44 1.93 -0.42 -15.62
N PRO A 45 1.21 -1.25 -16.40
CA PRO A 45 0.39 -2.33 -15.85
C PRO A 45 1.28 -3.42 -15.23
N SER A 46 0.73 -4.24 -14.34
CA SER A 46 1.43 -5.40 -13.78
C SER A 46 1.87 -6.36 -14.88
N LEU A 47 3.04 -6.96 -14.70
CA LEU A 47 3.51 -7.99 -15.60
C LEU A 47 2.69 -9.25 -15.36
N GLN A 48 1.79 -9.57 -16.30
CA GLN A 48 1.03 -10.83 -16.31
C GLN A 48 1.92 -12.05 -16.65
N THR A 49 3.22 -11.97 -16.37
CA THR A 49 4.19 -13.04 -16.59
C THR A 49 4.25 -13.93 -15.37
N SER A 50 4.20 -15.24 -15.58
CA SER A 50 4.26 -16.20 -14.48
C SER A 50 5.67 -16.22 -13.86
N LEU A 51 5.79 -15.80 -12.60
CA LEU A 51 6.95 -16.03 -11.75
C LEU A 51 6.80 -17.41 -11.09
N ARG A 52 7.49 -18.42 -11.62
CA ARG A 52 7.42 -19.83 -11.14
C ARG A 52 6.02 -20.43 -11.06
N GLY A 53 5.12 -20.05 -11.97
CA GLY A 53 3.74 -20.51 -11.98
C GLY A 53 2.79 -19.68 -11.11
N MET A 54 3.26 -18.57 -10.54
CA MET A 54 2.45 -17.57 -9.85
C MET A 54 2.33 -16.30 -10.69
N LEU A 55 1.25 -15.54 -10.53
CA LEU A 55 1.14 -14.19 -11.06
C LEU A 55 1.60 -13.21 -9.99
N ASP A 56 2.36 -12.20 -10.42
CA ASP A 56 2.60 -11.00 -9.62
C ASP A 56 1.47 -10.02 -9.89
N VAL A 57 0.60 -9.84 -8.89
CA VAL A 57 -0.49 -8.86 -8.93
C VAL A 57 -0.19 -7.73 -7.97
N ARG A 58 -0.31 -6.50 -8.47
CA ARG A 58 0.04 -5.28 -7.78
C ARG A 58 -1.21 -4.56 -7.31
N GLY A 59 -1.18 -4.06 -6.08
CA GLY A 59 -2.27 -3.25 -5.56
C GLY A 59 -1.92 -2.47 -4.32
N VAL A 60 -2.96 -1.89 -3.72
CA VAL A 60 -2.88 -1.12 -2.49
C VAL A 60 -3.64 -1.82 -1.39
N ILE A 61 -3.04 -1.83 -0.20
CA ILE A 61 -3.64 -2.26 1.06
C ILE A 61 -3.56 -1.05 1.98
N HIS A 62 -4.64 -0.78 2.70
CA HIS A 62 -4.89 0.45 3.46
C HIS A 62 -5.22 1.66 2.58
N ALA A 63 -6.52 1.83 2.31
CA ALA A 63 -7.06 2.96 1.58
C ALA A 63 -8.52 3.22 1.99
N HIS A 64 -8.88 4.50 1.98
CA HIS A 64 -10.19 5.01 2.39
C HIS A 64 -10.98 5.56 1.21
N SER A 65 -12.27 5.30 1.25
CA SER A 65 -13.26 5.68 0.26
C SER A 65 -14.23 6.72 0.82
N VAL A 66 -15.26 7.07 0.03
CA VAL A 66 -16.42 7.85 0.49
C VAL A 66 -17.20 7.23 1.65
N TYR A 67 -16.82 6.04 2.11
CA TYR A 67 -17.37 5.40 3.29
C TYR A 67 -16.46 5.49 4.53
N SER A 68 -15.43 6.34 4.51
CA SER A 68 -14.64 6.73 5.69
C SER A 68 -14.90 8.19 6.08
N HIS A 69 -14.86 8.53 7.38
CA HIS A 69 -15.24 9.85 7.88
C HIS A 69 -14.25 10.97 7.54
N ASP A 70 -12.98 10.62 7.39
CA ASP A 70 -11.91 11.56 7.11
C ASP A 70 -11.61 11.65 5.61
N ALA A 71 -12.22 10.79 4.79
CA ALA A 71 -12.07 10.86 3.36
C ALA A 71 -12.71 12.13 2.76
N CYS A 72 -12.32 12.47 1.53
CA CYS A 72 -13.00 13.51 0.75
C CYS A 72 -12.99 14.89 1.41
N ASP A 73 -11.82 15.32 1.90
CA ASP A 73 -11.65 16.56 2.67
C ASP A 73 -12.52 16.62 3.96
N GLY A 74 -12.82 15.46 4.55
CA GLY A 74 -13.68 15.32 5.73
C GLY A 74 -15.18 15.46 5.43
N GLU A 75 -15.56 15.43 4.16
CA GLU A 75 -16.95 15.58 3.68
C GLU A 75 -17.33 14.37 2.79
N PRO A 76 -17.31 13.13 3.31
CA PRO A 76 -17.56 11.92 2.52
C PRO A 76 -19.04 11.74 2.13
N ARG A 77 -19.95 12.41 2.85
CA ARG A 77 -21.40 12.40 2.63
C ARG A 77 -21.96 13.82 2.71
N ASP A 78 -23.02 14.07 1.95
CA ASP A 78 -23.77 15.32 1.99
C ASP A 78 -24.62 15.41 3.26
N GLU A 79 -24.43 16.48 4.05
CA GLU A 79 -25.10 16.65 5.35
C GLU A 79 -26.64 16.71 5.25
N GLU A 80 -27.21 17.11 4.12
CA GLU A 80 -28.66 17.30 3.96
C GLU A 80 -29.35 16.01 3.47
N THR A 81 -28.70 15.28 2.58
CA THR A 81 -29.29 14.13 1.86
C THR A 81 -28.76 12.78 2.32
N ASP A 82 -27.65 12.76 3.08
CA ASP A 82 -26.89 11.56 3.46
C ASP A 82 -26.35 10.76 2.26
N GLY A 83 -26.39 11.35 1.06
CA GLY A 83 -25.81 10.79 -0.15
C GLY A 83 -24.29 10.87 -0.10
N ILE A 84 -23.59 9.92 -0.73
CA ILE A 84 -22.13 9.94 -0.81
C ILE A 84 -21.64 11.14 -1.63
N ASN A 85 -20.40 11.56 -1.40
CA ASN A 85 -19.71 12.54 -2.20
C ASN A 85 -19.33 11.96 -3.58
N GLU A 86 -20.28 12.00 -4.53
CA GLU A 86 -20.08 11.46 -5.89
C GLU A 86 -18.83 12.01 -6.60
N PRO A 87 -18.50 13.31 -6.54
CA PRO A 87 -17.24 13.80 -7.11
C PRO A 87 -15.98 13.15 -6.51
N CYS A 88 -15.98 12.85 -5.21
CA CYS A 88 -14.87 12.16 -4.56
C CYS A 88 -14.83 10.67 -4.95
N PHE A 89 -16.00 10.02 -5.01
CA PHE A 89 -16.15 8.64 -5.50
C PHE A 89 -15.59 8.50 -6.92
N ASP A 90 -15.98 9.40 -7.82
CA ASP A 90 -15.51 9.42 -9.20
C ASP A 90 -14.00 9.68 -9.30
N ASP A 91 -13.44 10.51 -8.43
CA ASP A 91 -11.98 10.73 -8.36
C ASP A 91 -11.23 9.48 -7.92
N LEU A 92 -11.75 8.76 -6.92
CA LEU A 92 -11.20 7.47 -6.48
C LEU A 92 -11.24 6.45 -7.63
N ARG A 93 -12.41 6.26 -8.25
CA ARG A 93 -12.59 5.32 -9.38
C ARG A 93 -11.66 5.64 -10.54
N ARG A 94 -11.55 6.92 -10.90
CA ARG A 94 -10.61 7.38 -11.93
C ARG A 94 -9.16 7.09 -11.52
N GLY A 95 -8.80 7.38 -10.28
CA GLY A 95 -7.47 7.12 -9.74
C GLY A 95 -7.08 5.65 -9.83
N LEU A 96 -7.99 4.72 -9.51
CA LEU A 96 -7.77 3.27 -9.63
C LEU A 96 -7.48 2.85 -11.08
N CYS A 97 -8.30 3.31 -12.02
CA CYS A 97 -8.09 2.98 -13.43
C CYS A 97 -6.79 3.57 -13.98
N GLN A 98 -6.42 4.77 -13.53
CA GLN A 98 -5.18 5.43 -13.95
C GLN A 98 -3.93 4.81 -13.32
N SER A 99 -4.01 4.28 -12.09
CA SER A 99 -2.90 3.60 -11.42
C SER A 99 -2.69 2.16 -11.91
N ARG A 100 -3.67 1.60 -12.63
CA ARG A 100 -3.60 0.24 -13.22
C ARG A 100 -3.21 -0.81 -12.18
N HIS A 101 -3.73 -0.65 -10.97
CA HIS A 101 -3.61 -1.67 -9.94
C HIS A 101 -4.59 -2.81 -10.21
N ASP A 102 -4.15 -4.03 -9.96
CA ASP A 102 -4.96 -5.23 -10.10
C ASP A 102 -5.97 -5.35 -8.96
N TYR A 103 -5.65 -4.79 -7.78
CA TYR A 103 -6.54 -4.84 -6.61
C TYR A 103 -6.43 -3.61 -5.70
N LEU A 104 -7.49 -3.41 -4.90
CA LEU A 104 -7.57 -2.46 -3.79
C LEU A 104 -8.22 -3.15 -2.58
N MET A 105 -7.55 -3.12 -1.44
CA MET A 105 -8.15 -3.52 -0.16
C MET A 105 -8.49 -2.26 0.64
N LEU A 106 -9.79 -1.97 0.75
CA LEU A 106 -10.30 -0.84 1.49
C LEU A 106 -10.23 -1.08 2.99
N THR A 107 -10.08 0.00 3.75
CA THR A 107 -9.96 0.01 5.21
C THR A 107 -10.77 1.16 5.81
N ASP A 108 -11.96 1.43 5.28
CA ASP A 108 -12.80 2.55 5.71
C ASP A 108 -13.04 2.58 7.23
N HIS A 109 -13.06 3.77 7.84
CA HIS A 109 -13.28 3.87 9.27
C HIS A 109 -14.64 3.29 9.74
N PRO A 110 -14.68 2.62 10.91
CA PRO A 110 -15.83 1.86 11.38
C PRO A 110 -17.12 2.66 11.41
N ASP A 111 -17.05 3.94 11.76
CA ASP A 111 -18.24 4.76 12.01
C ASP A 111 -19.14 4.87 10.79
N SER A 112 -18.59 4.85 9.57
CA SER A 112 -19.37 4.81 8.33
C SER A 112 -19.43 3.39 7.74
N PHE A 113 -18.37 2.60 7.86
CA PHE A 113 -18.34 1.22 7.38
C PHE A 113 -19.43 0.34 8.04
N GLU A 114 -19.60 0.41 9.36
CA GLU A 114 -20.53 -0.44 10.13
C GLU A 114 -22.01 -0.25 9.73
N ARG A 115 -22.34 0.90 9.13
CA ARG A 115 -23.69 1.28 8.70
C ARG A 115 -23.92 1.11 7.20
N THR A 116 -22.85 0.97 6.42
CA THR A 116 -22.91 0.86 4.96
C THR A 116 -22.93 -0.61 4.60
N GLU A 117 -24.01 -1.07 3.96
CA GLU A 117 -24.19 -2.50 3.68
C GLU A 117 -23.42 -2.96 2.44
N PHE A 118 -23.22 -4.27 2.30
CA PHE A 118 -22.80 -4.86 1.03
C PHE A 118 -23.94 -4.82 0.01
N PRO A 119 -23.68 -4.55 -1.29
CA PRO A 119 -22.36 -4.39 -1.92
C PRO A 119 -21.81 -2.95 -1.94
N ASP A 120 -22.40 -1.99 -1.24
CA ASP A 120 -22.01 -0.58 -1.33
C ASP A 120 -20.57 -0.35 -0.84
N VAL A 121 -20.15 -1.00 0.25
CA VAL A 121 -18.76 -0.98 0.77
C VAL A 121 -17.72 -1.58 -0.20
N LEU A 122 -18.16 -2.22 -1.29
CA LEU A 122 -17.30 -2.70 -2.37
C LEU A 122 -17.17 -1.68 -3.52
N LEU A 123 -17.68 -0.46 -3.32
CA LEU A 123 -17.76 0.60 -4.33
C LEU A 123 -18.50 0.16 -5.61
N TYR A 124 -19.48 -0.72 -5.46
CA TYR A 124 -20.18 -1.34 -6.58
C TYR A 124 -21.07 -0.34 -7.32
N ARG A 125 -20.93 -0.32 -8.65
CA ARG A 125 -21.80 0.46 -9.55
C ARG A 125 -22.29 -0.41 -10.71
N SER A 126 -23.54 -0.88 -10.61
CA SER A 126 -24.17 -1.68 -11.67
C SER A 126 -24.28 -0.96 -13.02
N ASP A 127 -24.27 0.38 -13.01
CA ASP A 127 -24.31 1.23 -14.20
C ASP A 127 -22.92 1.55 -14.78
N GLN A 128 -21.85 1.09 -14.14
CA GLN A 128 -20.47 1.19 -14.61
C GLN A 128 -19.90 -0.16 -15.06
N ASP A 129 -20.75 -1.14 -15.39
CA ASP A 129 -20.34 -2.49 -15.83
C ASP A 129 -19.47 -3.25 -14.81
N ASP A 130 -19.56 -2.88 -13.52
CA ASP A 130 -18.92 -3.62 -12.43
C ASP A 130 -19.46 -5.06 -12.32
N GLU A 131 -18.59 -6.01 -11.99
CA GLU A 131 -18.95 -7.42 -11.80
C GLU A 131 -18.70 -7.86 -10.35
N LEU A 132 -19.78 -8.23 -9.65
CA LEU A 132 -19.67 -8.75 -8.28
C LEU A 132 -19.11 -10.17 -8.25
N VAL A 133 -18.18 -10.41 -7.34
CA VAL A 133 -17.82 -11.76 -6.90
C VAL A 133 -18.80 -12.15 -5.80
N GLU A 134 -19.57 -13.21 -6.04
CA GLU A 134 -20.61 -13.67 -5.11
C GLU A 134 -20.28 -15.03 -4.49
N ARG A 135 -20.65 -15.20 -3.23
CA ARG A 135 -20.51 -16.45 -2.47
C ARG A 135 -21.78 -16.72 -1.68
N GLY A 136 -22.49 -17.79 -2.02
CA GLY A 136 -23.76 -18.11 -1.37
C GLY A 136 -24.85 -17.03 -1.54
N GLY A 137 -24.75 -16.19 -2.57
CA GLY A 137 -25.66 -15.06 -2.81
C GLY A 137 -25.29 -13.77 -2.07
N GLN A 138 -24.15 -13.74 -1.38
CA GLN A 138 -23.56 -12.56 -0.75
C GLN A 138 -22.45 -12.02 -1.67
N ALA A 139 -22.42 -10.71 -1.92
CA ALA A 139 -21.29 -10.06 -2.57
C ALA A 139 -20.11 -10.00 -1.60
N VAL A 140 -18.93 -10.44 -2.06
CA VAL A 140 -17.70 -10.51 -1.24
C VAL A 140 -16.55 -9.68 -1.81
N ALA A 141 -16.60 -9.37 -3.11
CA ALA A 141 -15.66 -8.48 -3.79
C ALA A 141 -16.32 -7.89 -5.05
N ASN A 142 -15.68 -6.88 -5.64
CA ASN A 142 -16.17 -6.20 -6.84
C ASN A 142 -15.05 -6.04 -7.88
N TRP A 143 -15.23 -6.57 -9.08
CA TRP A 143 -14.42 -6.20 -10.23
C TRP A 143 -14.88 -4.85 -10.76
N ALA A 144 -14.18 -3.81 -10.31
CA ALA A 144 -14.38 -2.43 -10.73
C ALA A 144 -13.99 -2.25 -12.19
N ALA A 145 -14.96 -2.00 -13.07
CA ALA A 145 -14.65 -1.79 -14.47
C ALA A 145 -13.92 -0.45 -14.68
N CYS A 146 -13.07 -0.44 -15.71
CA CYS A 146 -12.30 0.72 -16.13
C CYS A 146 -12.52 1.05 -17.61
N PRO A 147 -12.42 2.33 -18.01
CA PRO A 147 -12.58 2.73 -19.41
C PRO A 147 -11.40 2.27 -20.29
N ASP A 148 -11.59 2.40 -21.60
CA ASP A 148 -10.54 2.29 -22.62
C ASP A 148 -9.75 0.97 -22.62
N ASP A 149 -10.46 -0.16 -22.43
CA ASP A 149 -9.90 -1.53 -22.34
C ASP A 149 -8.87 -1.70 -21.20
N THR A 150 -8.83 -0.77 -20.24
CA THR A 150 -8.03 -0.94 -19.01
C THR A 150 -8.59 -2.12 -18.21
N PRO A 151 -7.76 -3.09 -17.78
CA PRO A 151 -8.22 -4.19 -16.96
C PRO A 151 -8.96 -3.72 -15.71
N PRO A 152 -9.99 -4.45 -15.26
CA PRO A 152 -10.71 -4.10 -14.04
C PRO A 152 -9.83 -4.29 -12.80
N THR A 153 -10.13 -3.55 -11.74
CA THR A 153 -9.47 -3.67 -10.43
C THR A 153 -10.36 -4.45 -9.47
N LEU A 154 -9.82 -5.43 -8.75
CA LEU A 154 -10.58 -6.15 -7.73
C LEU A 154 -10.62 -5.34 -6.42
N ILE A 155 -11.81 -4.94 -5.98
CA ILE A 155 -12.03 -4.23 -4.73
C ILE A 155 -12.52 -5.19 -3.65
N LEU A 156 -11.86 -5.14 -2.48
CA LEU A 156 -12.22 -5.90 -1.29
C LEU A 156 -12.54 -4.93 -0.15
N ALA A 157 -13.55 -5.26 0.64
CA ALA A 157 -13.94 -4.49 1.82
C ALA A 157 -13.06 -4.82 3.03
N GLY A 158 -12.87 -3.82 3.88
CA GLY A 158 -12.18 -3.89 5.15
C GLY A 158 -12.47 -2.63 5.96
N THR A 159 -11.94 -2.56 7.17
CA THR A 159 -12.17 -1.40 8.04
C THR A 159 -10.98 -1.11 8.93
N GLU A 160 -10.67 0.16 9.16
CA GLU A 160 -9.61 0.61 10.05
C GLU A 160 -10.19 1.10 11.38
N GLY A 161 -10.25 0.20 12.37
CA GLY A 161 -10.80 0.46 13.70
C GLY A 161 -9.81 0.16 14.82
N GLY A 162 -10.17 -0.78 15.72
CA GLY A 162 -9.22 -1.27 16.72
C GLY A 162 -8.05 -2.06 16.11
N MET A 163 -8.25 -2.58 14.90
CA MET A 163 -7.31 -3.29 14.05
C MET A 163 -7.70 -2.99 12.58
N GLU A 164 -7.03 -3.62 11.62
CA GLU A 164 -7.27 -3.46 10.18
C GLU A 164 -7.60 -4.80 9.50
N PRO A 165 -8.83 -5.34 9.66
CA PRO A 165 -9.29 -6.45 8.82
C PRO A 165 -9.48 -6.03 7.37
N VAL A 166 -8.84 -6.76 6.45
CA VAL A 166 -9.02 -6.62 5.00
C VAL A 166 -9.60 -7.88 4.39
N GLY A 167 -10.42 -7.74 3.35
CA GLY A 167 -11.00 -8.89 2.64
C GLY A 167 -12.20 -9.53 3.32
N LEU A 168 -12.97 -8.75 4.09
CA LEU A 168 -14.21 -9.18 4.74
C LEU A 168 -15.25 -9.66 3.71
N GLU A 169 -15.88 -10.80 3.96
CA GLU A 169 -16.91 -11.38 3.09
C GLU A 169 -18.34 -10.94 3.45
N GLY A 170 -18.48 -10.07 4.44
CA GLY A 170 -19.72 -9.54 4.97
C GLY A 170 -19.50 -8.84 6.30
N HIS A 171 -20.55 -8.26 6.86
CA HIS A 171 -20.46 -7.75 8.23
C HIS A 171 -20.38 -8.88 9.25
N VAL A 172 -19.67 -8.61 10.35
CA VAL A 172 -19.43 -9.59 11.43
C VAL A 172 -20.63 -9.83 12.36
N ALA A 173 -21.65 -8.99 12.24
CA ALA A 173 -22.87 -9.09 13.03
C ALA A 173 -24.07 -8.47 12.30
N ASP A 174 -25.27 -8.79 12.78
CA ASP A 174 -26.54 -8.35 12.17
C ASP A 174 -26.88 -6.88 12.46
N THR A 175 -26.39 -6.34 13.58
CA THR A 175 -26.69 -4.97 14.01
C THR A 175 -25.47 -4.06 13.95
N VAL A 176 -25.71 -2.78 13.69
CA VAL A 176 -24.69 -1.72 13.66
C VAL A 176 -23.90 -1.68 14.97
N GLU A 177 -24.59 -1.78 16.11
CA GLU A 177 -23.95 -1.73 17.43
C GLU A 177 -23.05 -2.93 17.68
N GLU A 178 -23.46 -4.14 17.32
CA GLU A 178 -22.62 -5.35 17.47
C GLU A 178 -21.43 -5.33 16.50
N ARG A 179 -21.60 -4.79 15.29
CA ARG A 179 -20.50 -4.56 14.34
C ARG A 179 -19.47 -3.60 14.94
N ALA A 180 -19.92 -2.47 15.46
CA ALA A 180 -19.08 -1.45 16.09
C ALA A 180 -18.23 -2.02 17.24
N GLU A 181 -18.82 -2.89 18.06
CA GLU A 181 -18.12 -3.55 19.18
C GLU A 181 -16.96 -4.41 18.69
N VAL A 182 -17.13 -5.18 17.61
CA VAL A 182 -16.07 -6.03 17.05
C VAL A 182 -15.04 -5.19 16.30
N TYR A 183 -15.46 -4.30 15.40
CA TYR A 183 -14.54 -3.48 14.61
C TYR A 183 -13.71 -2.52 15.47
N GLY A 184 -14.24 -2.02 16.58
CA GLY A 184 -13.53 -1.17 17.53
C GLY A 184 -12.63 -1.92 18.52
N ALA A 185 -12.63 -3.25 18.54
CA ALA A 185 -11.91 -4.04 19.53
C ALA A 185 -10.52 -4.48 19.04
N ALA A 186 -9.49 -4.22 19.85
CA ALA A 186 -8.15 -4.78 19.69
C ALA A 186 -7.95 -5.98 20.63
N THR A 187 -8.55 -7.12 20.29
CA THR A 187 -8.51 -8.34 21.13
C THR A 187 -8.43 -9.59 20.26
N SER A 188 -7.83 -10.67 20.79
CA SER A 188 -7.77 -11.96 20.07
C SER A 188 -9.14 -12.54 19.75
N GLU A 189 -10.16 -12.30 20.59
CA GLU A 189 -11.53 -12.72 20.30
C GLU A 189 -12.10 -11.99 19.07
N ALA A 190 -11.81 -10.70 18.92
CA ALA A 190 -12.18 -9.96 17.72
C ALA A 190 -11.40 -10.44 16.48
N VAL A 191 -10.12 -10.79 16.63
CA VAL A 191 -9.31 -11.40 15.55
C VAL A 191 -9.98 -12.69 15.06
N ASP A 192 -10.33 -13.60 15.98
CA ASP A 192 -10.98 -14.86 15.64
C ASP A 192 -12.30 -14.63 14.88
N ILE A 193 -13.15 -13.70 15.35
CA ILE A 193 -14.43 -13.36 14.69
C ILE A 193 -14.20 -12.82 13.27
N LEU A 194 -13.23 -11.92 13.10
CA LEU A 194 -12.90 -11.32 11.81
C LEU A 194 -12.37 -12.35 10.81
N GLN A 195 -11.48 -13.25 11.26
CA GLN A 195 -10.96 -14.35 10.46
C GLN A 195 -12.05 -15.36 10.07
N GLU A 196 -13.00 -15.65 10.97
CA GLU A 196 -14.19 -16.45 10.66
C GLU A 196 -15.06 -15.82 9.56
N HIS A 197 -15.00 -14.50 9.39
CA HIS A 197 -15.65 -13.73 8.32
C HIS A 197 -14.75 -13.53 7.09
N GLY A 198 -13.68 -14.32 6.99
CA GLY A 198 -12.81 -14.41 5.84
C GLY A 198 -11.80 -13.28 5.71
N ALA A 199 -11.65 -12.42 6.71
CA ALA A 199 -10.65 -11.35 6.69
C ALA A 199 -9.23 -11.89 6.94
N VAL A 200 -8.25 -11.17 6.41
CA VAL A 200 -6.88 -11.16 6.93
C VAL A 200 -6.79 -9.97 7.88
N VAL A 201 -6.39 -10.20 9.13
CA VAL A 201 -6.41 -9.17 10.17
C VAL A 201 -5.01 -8.59 10.34
N LEU A 202 -4.87 -7.31 10.00
CA LEU A 202 -3.63 -6.55 10.09
C LEU A 202 -3.71 -5.54 11.24
N LEU A 203 -2.56 -4.96 11.59
CA LEU A 203 -2.47 -3.77 12.43
C LEU A 203 -1.91 -2.61 11.62
N GLN A 204 -2.67 -1.53 11.60
CA GLN A 204 -2.28 -0.23 11.08
C GLN A 204 -1.46 0.56 12.10
N HIS A 205 -0.73 1.56 11.62
CA HIS A 205 0.02 2.52 12.44
C HIS A 205 0.85 1.83 13.51
N THR A 206 1.70 0.91 13.07
CA THR A 206 2.52 0.06 13.95
C THR A 206 3.35 0.86 14.98
N GLU A 207 3.62 2.15 14.74
CA GLU A 207 4.24 3.05 15.71
C GLU A 207 3.49 3.18 17.05
N ASP A 208 2.18 2.90 17.07
CA ASP A 208 1.34 2.93 18.26
C ASP A 208 1.32 1.59 19.03
N TRP A 209 2.03 0.58 18.51
CA TRP A 209 2.04 -0.78 19.05
C TRP A 209 3.40 -1.16 19.62
N THR A 210 3.39 -2.05 20.61
CA THR A 210 4.61 -2.73 21.07
C THR A 210 4.72 -4.12 20.46
N PRO A 211 5.94 -4.68 20.30
CA PRO A 211 6.11 -6.04 19.79
C PRO A 211 5.30 -7.09 20.56
N ASN A 212 5.20 -6.97 21.90
CA ASN A 212 4.42 -7.91 22.70
C ASN A 212 2.93 -7.84 22.41
N GLN A 213 2.36 -6.65 22.19
CA GLN A 213 0.95 -6.53 21.83
C GLN A 213 0.67 -7.22 20.49
N ILE A 214 1.52 -6.99 19.48
CA ILE A 214 1.38 -7.61 18.16
C ILE A 214 1.46 -9.15 18.24
N ILE A 215 2.40 -9.67 19.03
CA ILE A 215 2.57 -11.11 19.24
C ILE A 215 1.35 -11.69 19.95
N ASP A 216 0.91 -11.08 21.05
CA ASP A 216 -0.15 -11.60 21.93
C ASP A 216 -1.54 -11.51 21.30
N LEU A 217 -1.79 -10.55 20.40
CA LEU A 217 -3.11 -10.37 19.78
C LEU A 217 -3.51 -11.53 18.87
N GLY A 218 -2.55 -12.18 18.20
CA GLY A 218 -2.83 -13.26 17.24
C GLY A 218 -3.24 -12.77 15.85
N VAL A 219 -3.00 -11.50 15.51
CA VAL A 219 -3.20 -10.95 14.16
C VAL A 219 -2.36 -11.68 13.11
N ASP A 220 -2.79 -11.63 11.85
CA ASP A 220 -2.07 -12.21 10.72
C ASP A 220 -0.81 -11.39 10.38
N GLY A 221 -0.89 -10.07 10.53
CA GLY A 221 0.17 -9.16 10.10
C GLY A 221 0.05 -7.74 10.62
N PHE A 222 0.89 -6.86 10.08
CA PHE A 222 0.93 -5.43 10.40
C PHE A 222 1.66 -4.61 9.34
N GLU A 223 1.49 -3.30 9.37
CA GLU A 223 2.22 -2.37 8.51
C GLU A 223 3.68 -2.26 8.96
N MET A 224 4.62 -2.58 8.07
CA MET A 224 6.05 -2.34 8.34
C MET A 224 6.52 -0.96 7.83
N PHE A 225 5.64 -0.23 7.14
CA PHE A 225 5.85 1.14 6.72
C PHE A 225 4.48 1.80 6.49
N ASN A 226 4.31 3.03 6.99
CA ASN A 226 3.18 3.87 6.62
C ASN A 226 3.64 5.32 6.28
N LEU A 227 3.18 5.84 5.16
CA LEU A 227 3.45 7.22 4.74
C LEU A 227 2.87 8.26 5.72
N HIS A 228 1.78 7.97 6.41
CA HIS A 228 1.18 8.80 7.45
C HIS A 228 2.21 9.15 8.55
N ALA A 229 2.91 8.14 9.09
CA ALA A 229 3.98 8.36 10.07
C ALA A 229 5.11 9.25 9.50
N ASN A 230 5.48 9.01 8.25
CA ASN A 230 6.47 9.81 7.52
C ASN A 230 6.02 11.27 7.35
N MET A 231 4.72 11.54 7.17
CA MET A 231 4.21 12.92 7.09
C MET A 231 4.45 13.68 8.40
N TYR A 232 4.32 13.04 9.56
CA TYR A 232 4.63 13.67 10.85
C TYR A 232 6.13 13.92 11.02
N LEU A 233 6.96 12.91 10.74
CA LEU A 233 8.42 13.03 10.85
C LEU A 233 8.98 14.07 9.86
N GLY A 234 8.40 14.10 8.67
CA GLY A 234 8.77 14.98 7.56
C GLY A 234 8.07 16.35 7.55
N ALA A 235 7.40 16.77 8.64
CA ALA A 235 6.63 18.01 8.68
C ALA A 235 7.41 19.26 8.23
N GLY A 236 8.73 19.30 8.47
CA GLY A 236 9.62 20.35 7.97
C GLY A 236 9.77 20.34 6.45
N ALA A 237 9.93 19.17 5.85
CA ALA A 237 10.00 18.98 4.39
C ALA A 237 8.66 19.34 3.73
N ILE A 238 7.53 18.89 4.29
CA ILE A 238 6.18 19.28 3.85
C ILE A 238 6.02 20.80 3.89
N THR A 239 6.39 21.44 4.99
CA THR A 239 6.29 22.89 5.12
C THR A 239 7.12 23.59 4.05
N SER A 240 8.35 23.13 3.79
CA SER A 240 9.21 23.68 2.74
C SER A 240 8.59 23.53 1.35
N LEU A 241 8.00 22.38 1.07
CA LEU A 241 7.31 22.06 -0.18
C LEU A 241 6.10 22.96 -0.39
N LEU A 242 5.25 23.11 0.62
CA LEU A 242 4.06 23.97 0.56
C LEU A 242 4.41 25.44 0.31
N MET A 243 5.53 25.93 0.85
CA MET A 243 6.02 27.30 0.58
C MET A 243 6.48 27.50 -0.88
N LYS A 244 6.90 26.43 -1.56
CA LYS A 244 7.41 26.46 -2.94
C LYS A 244 6.34 26.26 -4.02
N ILE A 245 5.07 26.05 -3.64
CA ILE A 245 3.96 25.85 -4.59
C ILE A 245 3.83 27.04 -5.57
N GLU A 246 4.08 28.26 -5.11
CA GLU A 246 4.07 29.48 -5.93
C GLU A 246 5.31 29.64 -6.83
N THR A 247 6.30 28.75 -6.70
CA THR A 247 7.53 28.69 -7.49
C THR A 247 7.71 27.27 -8.06
N PRO A 248 6.81 26.83 -8.95
CA PRO A 248 6.73 25.43 -9.40
C PRO A 248 7.97 24.94 -10.15
N GLU A 249 8.82 25.85 -10.64
CA GLU A 249 10.12 25.52 -11.21
C GLU A 249 11.12 25.00 -10.17
N GLN A 250 10.89 25.27 -8.89
CA GLN A 250 11.73 24.81 -7.78
C GLN A 250 11.29 23.46 -7.19
N LEU A 251 10.08 23.03 -7.52
CA LEU A 251 9.53 21.74 -7.09
C LEU A 251 10.04 20.61 -8.00
N PRO A 252 10.11 19.37 -7.47
CA PRO A 252 10.35 18.21 -8.32
C PRO A 252 9.15 17.99 -9.26
N HIS A 253 9.25 16.99 -10.13
CA HIS A 253 8.11 16.50 -10.88
C HIS A 253 6.95 16.23 -9.91
N PRO A 254 5.70 16.59 -10.26
CA PRO A 254 4.57 16.46 -9.35
C PRO A 254 4.39 15.05 -8.75
N ASP A 255 4.68 13.99 -9.50
CA ASP A 255 4.62 12.61 -8.98
C ASP A 255 5.76 12.24 -8.03
N LEU A 256 6.85 13.01 -8.01
CA LEU A 256 7.97 12.84 -7.08
C LEU A 256 7.86 13.73 -5.85
N ILE A 257 6.73 14.41 -5.66
CA ILE A 257 6.56 15.43 -4.63
C ILE A 257 6.75 14.89 -3.21
N LEU A 258 6.50 13.60 -2.98
CA LEU A 258 6.70 12.95 -1.68
C LEU A 258 8.07 12.30 -1.49
N LEU A 259 8.91 12.21 -2.52
CA LEU A 259 10.24 11.65 -2.39
C LEU A 259 11.07 12.30 -1.25
N PRO A 260 11.02 13.62 -1.01
CA PRO A 260 11.74 14.25 0.10
C PRO A 260 11.21 13.90 1.51
N ILE A 261 10.08 13.19 1.60
CA ILE A 261 9.40 12.85 2.86
C ILE A 261 9.53 11.36 3.18
N ILE A 262 9.72 10.51 2.16
CA ILE A 262 9.93 9.07 2.33
C ILE A 262 11.23 8.83 3.09
N ASN A 263 11.11 8.14 4.22
CA ASN A 263 12.17 7.81 5.14
C ASN A 263 11.86 6.49 5.86
N GLU A 264 12.89 5.66 6.04
CA GLU A 264 12.82 4.48 6.90
C GLU A 264 12.71 4.92 8.37
N ASP A 265 11.53 4.78 8.98
CA ASP A 265 11.34 5.06 10.41
C ASP A 265 11.91 3.91 11.25
N PRO A 266 12.93 4.14 12.10
CA PRO A 266 13.46 3.10 12.96
C PRO A 266 12.41 2.43 13.84
N VAL A 267 11.37 3.14 14.28
CA VAL A 267 10.32 2.56 15.13
C VAL A 267 9.64 1.38 14.43
N TYR A 268 9.28 1.56 13.17
CA TYR A 268 8.66 0.51 12.36
C TYR A 268 9.63 -0.67 12.13
N LEU A 269 10.88 -0.38 11.76
CA LEU A 269 11.87 -1.42 11.47
C LEU A 269 12.28 -2.23 12.71
N ASP A 270 12.37 -1.58 13.87
CA ASP A 270 12.71 -2.19 15.16
C ASP A 270 11.56 -3.04 15.67
N ILE A 271 10.31 -2.58 15.54
CA ILE A 271 9.14 -3.39 15.87
C ILE A 271 9.06 -4.60 14.95
N TRP A 272 9.22 -4.39 13.64
CA TRP A 272 9.15 -5.47 12.66
C TRP A 272 10.18 -6.57 12.93
N SER A 273 11.45 -6.19 13.06
CA SER A 273 12.52 -7.13 13.39
C SER A 273 12.27 -7.86 14.71
N THR A 274 11.89 -7.13 15.77
CA THR A 274 11.67 -7.72 17.09
C THR A 274 10.54 -8.74 17.09
N VAL A 275 9.43 -8.47 16.38
CA VAL A 275 8.32 -9.42 16.26
C VAL A 275 8.80 -10.71 15.61
N LEU A 276 9.53 -10.62 14.50
CA LEU A 276 10.01 -11.80 13.77
C LEU A 276 11.15 -12.54 14.50
N ALA A 277 12.05 -11.82 15.17
CA ALA A 277 13.13 -12.39 15.97
C ALA A 277 12.61 -13.20 17.18
N ARG A 278 11.36 -12.94 17.60
CA ARG A 278 10.65 -13.67 18.65
C ARG A 278 9.80 -14.82 18.11
N ASP A 279 10.10 -15.31 16.91
CA ASP A 279 9.47 -16.47 16.29
C ASP A 279 7.97 -16.27 16.00
N ALA A 280 7.51 -15.02 15.94
CA ALA A 280 6.14 -14.70 15.54
C ALA A 280 6.07 -14.55 14.03
N HIS A 281 5.44 -15.50 13.37
CA HIS A 281 5.25 -15.45 11.92
C HIS A 281 4.14 -14.45 11.60
N ARG A 282 4.49 -13.37 10.89
CA ARG A 282 3.55 -12.31 10.52
C ARG A 282 3.77 -11.91 9.07
N VAL A 283 2.67 -11.58 8.40
CA VAL A 283 2.73 -10.86 7.13
C VAL A 283 2.97 -9.38 7.38
N THR A 284 3.76 -8.74 6.52
CA THR A 284 3.95 -7.29 6.56
C THR A 284 3.66 -6.62 5.23
N ILE A 285 3.00 -5.47 5.29
CA ILE A 285 2.64 -4.63 4.15
C ILE A 285 3.30 -3.25 4.23
N ILE A 286 3.34 -2.54 3.10
CA ILE A 286 3.57 -1.10 3.07
C ILE A 286 2.27 -0.36 2.77
N ALA A 287 2.07 0.80 3.38
CA ALA A 287 0.83 1.55 3.26
C ALA A 287 1.06 3.06 3.09
N THR A 288 0.07 3.71 2.50
CA THR A 288 0.02 5.18 2.40
C THR A 288 -1.08 5.82 3.23
N ASP A 289 -2.08 5.04 3.68
CA ASP A 289 -3.28 5.53 4.38
C ASP A 289 -4.02 6.58 3.54
N ILE A 290 -4.66 6.14 2.45
CA ILE A 290 -5.16 7.03 1.41
C ILE A 290 -6.56 7.56 1.74
N HIS A 291 -6.67 8.83 2.13
CA HIS A 291 -7.98 9.46 2.44
C HIS A 291 -8.28 10.77 1.68
N ARG A 292 -7.35 11.34 0.88
CA ARG A 292 -7.57 12.60 0.10
C ARG A 292 -8.16 13.74 0.97
N ASN A 293 -7.47 14.11 2.05
CA ASN A 293 -7.89 15.17 2.97
C ASN A 293 -6.72 16.04 3.51
N THR A 294 -5.49 15.76 3.08
CA THR A 294 -4.28 16.20 3.79
C THR A 294 -3.57 17.34 3.08
N LEU A 295 -3.38 17.20 1.76
CA LEU A 295 -2.55 18.08 0.94
C LEU A 295 -3.35 18.53 -0.29
N TRP A 296 -4.41 19.29 -0.02
CA TRP A 296 -5.40 19.72 -1.02
C TRP A 296 -4.92 20.70 -2.09
N ARG A 297 -3.68 21.16 -2.01
CA ARG A 297 -3.13 22.09 -2.99
C ARG A 297 -2.87 21.39 -4.30
N GLU A 298 -3.21 22.06 -5.39
CA GLU A 298 -2.89 21.63 -6.75
C GLU A 298 -1.43 21.94 -7.07
N LEU A 299 -0.80 21.03 -7.82
CA LEU A 299 0.53 21.23 -8.41
C LEU A 299 0.39 21.78 -9.84
N ARG A 300 1.54 21.98 -10.50
CA ARG A 300 1.61 22.62 -11.84
C ARG A 300 0.90 21.86 -12.97
N ASP A 301 0.54 20.60 -12.74
CA ASP A 301 -0.23 19.76 -13.66
C ASP A 301 -1.74 19.79 -13.37
N GLY A 302 -2.18 20.63 -12.44
CA GLY A 302 -3.60 20.81 -12.10
C GLY A 302 -4.17 19.72 -11.20
N GLU A 303 -3.34 18.81 -10.70
CA GLU A 303 -3.78 17.75 -9.81
C GLU A 303 -3.31 18.01 -8.38
N ARG A 304 -4.16 17.64 -7.42
CA ARG A 304 -3.86 17.71 -5.98
C ARG A 304 -2.67 16.84 -5.61
N ILE A 305 -1.90 17.28 -4.61
CA ILE A 305 -0.81 16.50 -4.04
C ILE A 305 -1.34 15.17 -3.50
N ASP A 306 -2.47 15.20 -2.79
CA ASP A 306 -3.11 14.02 -2.16
C ASP A 306 -4.22 13.38 -3.02
N SER A 307 -4.19 13.59 -4.34
CA SER A 307 -5.13 12.92 -5.25
C SER A 307 -5.00 11.40 -5.14
N TYR A 308 -6.12 10.68 -5.31
CA TYR A 308 -6.14 9.22 -5.27
C TYR A 308 -5.14 8.61 -6.25
N ARG A 309 -5.09 9.09 -7.50
CA ARG A 309 -4.15 8.63 -8.51
C ARG A 309 -2.70 8.70 -8.02
N ARG A 310 -2.26 9.85 -7.49
CA ARG A 310 -0.89 10.00 -6.98
C ARG A 310 -0.61 9.06 -5.81
N ALA A 311 -1.53 9.04 -4.84
CA ALA A 311 -1.41 8.22 -3.65
C ALA A 311 -1.30 6.72 -3.98
N PHE A 312 -2.05 6.27 -4.99
CA PHE A 312 -1.98 4.89 -5.48
C PHE A 312 -0.65 4.56 -6.16
N ILE A 313 0.02 5.49 -6.85
CA ILE A 313 1.23 5.17 -7.62
C ILE A 313 2.54 5.34 -6.85
N TRP A 314 2.51 5.80 -5.60
CA TRP A 314 3.74 6.00 -4.82
C TRP A 314 4.28 4.69 -4.26
N LEU A 315 3.40 3.86 -3.70
CA LEU A 315 3.73 2.61 -3.04
C LEU A 315 2.77 1.53 -3.52
N SER A 316 3.24 0.29 -3.58
CA SER A 316 2.38 -0.85 -3.89
C SER A 316 2.80 -2.13 -3.17
N ASN A 317 1.83 -3.02 -2.98
CA ASN A 317 2.05 -4.38 -2.50
C ASN A 317 1.88 -5.36 -3.67
N HIS A 318 2.90 -6.17 -3.91
CA HIS A 318 2.97 -7.17 -4.97
C HIS A 318 2.70 -8.57 -4.39
N LEU A 319 1.50 -9.11 -4.63
CA LEU A 319 1.09 -10.43 -4.17
C LEU A 319 1.42 -11.50 -5.20
N LEU A 320 2.05 -12.59 -4.75
CA LEU A 320 2.35 -13.75 -5.59
C LEU A 320 1.23 -14.79 -5.45
N ILE A 321 0.26 -14.70 -6.37
CA ILE A 321 -0.94 -15.54 -6.39
C ILE A 321 -0.76 -16.77 -7.26
N ARG A 322 -1.39 -17.88 -6.88
CA ARG A 322 -1.47 -19.08 -7.72
C ARG A 322 -2.78 -19.04 -8.50
N PRO A 323 -2.81 -18.60 -9.76
CA PRO A 323 -4.07 -18.53 -10.50
C PRO A 323 -4.62 -19.94 -10.77
N GLU A 324 -5.87 -19.98 -11.20
CA GLU A 324 -6.47 -21.16 -11.78
C GLU A 324 -5.75 -21.58 -13.08
N ALA A 325 -6.03 -22.80 -13.55
CA ALA A 325 -5.37 -23.35 -14.74
C ALA A 325 -5.60 -22.54 -16.03
N ASP A 326 -6.67 -21.74 -16.07
CA ASP A 326 -6.98 -20.82 -17.17
C ASP A 326 -6.43 -19.39 -16.97
N GLY A 327 -5.71 -19.16 -15.87
CA GLY A 327 -5.15 -17.87 -15.50
C GLY A 327 -6.11 -16.97 -14.73
N SER A 328 -7.37 -17.39 -14.51
CA SER A 328 -8.32 -16.62 -13.71
C SER A 328 -7.94 -16.63 -12.22
N TRP A 329 -8.35 -15.57 -11.52
CA TRP A 329 -8.16 -15.41 -10.08
C TRP A 329 -9.25 -14.47 -9.52
N ASP A 330 -9.37 -14.43 -8.19
CA ASP A 330 -10.38 -13.66 -7.46
C ASP A 330 -9.90 -13.32 -6.04
N ASP A 331 -10.82 -12.90 -5.15
CA ASP A 331 -10.53 -12.48 -3.78
C ASP A 331 -9.79 -13.55 -2.96
N ARG A 332 -10.11 -14.85 -3.18
CA ARG A 332 -9.51 -15.93 -2.41
C ARG A 332 -8.03 -16.08 -2.70
N HIS A 333 -7.64 -15.84 -3.93
CA HIS A 333 -6.26 -15.95 -4.38
C HIS A 333 -5.40 -14.84 -3.74
N LEU A 334 -5.93 -13.61 -3.68
CA LEU A 334 -5.28 -12.50 -2.97
C LEU A 334 -5.14 -12.79 -1.48
N LYS A 335 -6.24 -13.19 -0.82
CA LYS A 335 -6.26 -13.45 0.62
C LYS A 335 -5.33 -14.61 1.00
N GLU A 336 -5.28 -15.67 0.21
CA GLU A 336 -4.36 -16.79 0.44
C GLU A 336 -2.89 -16.39 0.24
N ALA A 337 -2.58 -15.55 -0.74
CA ALA A 337 -1.21 -15.02 -0.90
C ALA A 337 -0.82 -14.11 0.27
N LEU A 338 -1.73 -13.23 0.71
CA LEU A 338 -1.50 -12.33 1.82
C LEU A 338 -1.34 -13.08 3.14
N SER A 339 -2.27 -13.97 3.49
CA SER A 339 -2.20 -14.78 4.72
C SER A 339 -1.00 -15.72 4.75
N SER A 340 -0.46 -16.08 3.58
CA SER A 340 0.76 -16.87 3.46
C SER A 340 2.05 -16.04 3.38
N ALA A 341 1.96 -14.72 3.58
CA ALA A 341 3.07 -13.77 3.47
C ALA A 341 3.87 -13.86 2.15
N ARG A 342 3.19 -14.18 1.04
CA ARG A 342 3.80 -14.22 -0.30
C ARG A 342 3.65 -12.90 -1.02
N LEU A 343 4.32 -11.88 -0.51
CA LEU A 343 4.33 -10.54 -1.10
C LEU A 343 5.60 -9.77 -0.78
N TYR A 344 5.80 -8.70 -1.55
CA TYR A 344 6.78 -7.65 -1.28
C TYR A 344 6.17 -6.27 -1.51
N GLY A 345 6.65 -5.28 -0.76
CA GLY A 345 6.30 -3.87 -0.93
C GLY A 345 7.29 -3.17 -1.85
N VAL A 346 6.81 -2.25 -2.69
CA VAL A 346 7.61 -1.48 -3.65
C VAL A 346 7.35 0.01 -3.52
N PHE A 347 8.43 0.81 -3.45
CA PHE A 347 8.39 2.26 -3.54
C PHE A 347 8.38 2.68 -5.02
N GLU A 348 7.22 2.55 -5.68
CA GLU A 348 7.05 2.80 -7.12
C GLU A 348 7.32 4.24 -7.56
N ILE A 349 7.35 5.20 -6.62
CA ILE A 349 7.85 6.56 -6.86
C ILE A 349 9.27 6.57 -7.45
N LEU A 350 10.08 5.52 -7.21
CA LEU A 350 11.43 5.35 -7.75
C LEU A 350 11.45 4.67 -9.13
N GLY A 351 10.35 4.08 -9.56
CA GLY A 351 10.24 3.30 -10.79
C GLY A 351 9.61 1.92 -10.57
N TYR A 352 9.14 1.31 -11.66
CA TYR A 352 8.53 -0.02 -11.64
C TYR A 352 9.60 -1.12 -11.73
N PRO A 353 9.71 -2.03 -10.76
CA PRO A 353 10.65 -3.13 -10.85
C PRO A 353 10.19 -4.18 -11.87
N ASP A 354 11.16 -4.78 -12.55
CA ASP A 354 10.99 -5.98 -13.35
C ASP A 354 12.10 -6.98 -12.99
N GLY A 355 11.74 -8.26 -12.87
CA GLY A 355 12.65 -9.36 -12.58
C GLY A 355 12.97 -9.60 -11.10
N PHE A 356 12.42 -8.83 -10.15
CA PHE A 356 12.64 -9.12 -8.72
C PHE A 356 12.11 -10.51 -8.37
N ASP A 357 12.91 -11.25 -7.62
CA ASP A 357 12.52 -12.55 -7.11
C ASP A 357 13.24 -12.86 -5.79
N TYR A 358 12.52 -13.33 -4.78
CA TYR A 358 13.08 -13.81 -3.52
C TYR A 358 12.44 -15.14 -3.12
N HIS A 359 13.27 -16.17 -2.99
CA HIS A 359 12.85 -17.52 -2.62
C HIS A 359 13.99 -18.29 -1.92
N ALA A 360 13.65 -19.45 -1.36
CA ALA A 360 14.61 -20.39 -0.79
C ALA A 360 14.67 -21.71 -1.59
N LEU A 361 15.82 -22.36 -1.53
CA LEU A 361 16.04 -23.72 -2.00
C LEU A 361 16.38 -24.61 -0.80
N GLN A 362 15.66 -25.72 -0.65
CA GLN A 362 15.94 -26.74 0.36
C GLN A 362 15.80 -28.12 -0.27
N GLY A 363 16.89 -28.90 -0.28
CA GLY A 363 16.90 -30.21 -0.93
C GLY A 363 16.63 -30.18 -2.45
N GLY A 364 16.78 -29.01 -3.09
CA GLY A 364 16.45 -28.79 -4.51
C GLY A 364 15.00 -28.38 -4.77
N ASP A 365 14.14 -28.37 -3.74
CA ASP A 365 12.79 -27.85 -3.82
C ASP A 365 12.78 -26.35 -3.56
N LEU A 366 11.96 -25.64 -4.34
CA LEU A 366 11.75 -24.22 -4.18
C LEU A 366 10.69 -23.92 -3.12
N ARG A 367 10.95 -22.89 -2.32
CA ARG A 367 10.14 -22.47 -1.18
C ARG A 367 9.96 -20.96 -1.23
N GLU A 368 8.71 -20.51 -1.11
CA GLU A 368 8.35 -19.10 -1.24
C GLU A 368 8.52 -18.34 0.08
N MET A 369 8.42 -17.01 0.02
CA MET A 369 8.23 -16.15 1.20
C MET A 369 7.09 -16.68 2.09
N GLY A 370 7.20 -16.45 3.40
CA GLY A 370 6.27 -16.89 4.43
C GLY A 370 6.41 -18.36 4.83
N THR A 371 7.26 -19.15 4.16
CA THR A 371 7.47 -20.56 4.52
C THR A 371 8.43 -20.74 5.69
N GLU A 372 8.21 -21.80 6.46
CA GLU A 372 9.13 -22.29 7.50
C GLU A 372 9.95 -23.48 7.00
N LEU A 373 11.26 -23.45 7.23
CA LEU A 373 12.24 -24.39 6.69
C LEU A 373 13.18 -24.91 7.79
N SER A 374 13.54 -26.19 7.75
CA SER A 374 14.55 -26.75 8.67
C SER A 374 15.99 -26.46 8.24
N LEU A 375 16.78 -25.86 9.13
CA LEU A 375 18.21 -25.61 8.96
C LEU A 375 18.98 -26.90 8.69
N ALA A 376 18.61 -28.00 9.36
CA ALA A 376 19.26 -29.31 9.21
C ALA A 376 19.18 -29.89 7.79
N ALA A 377 18.19 -29.47 6.99
CA ALA A 377 18.03 -29.90 5.60
C ALA A 377 18.85 -29.04 4.60
N GLY A 378 19.53 -27.99 5.08
CA GLY A 378 20.26 -27.03 4.28
C GLY A 378 19.33 -26.05 3.55
N VAL A 379 19.54 -24.76 3.75
CA VAL A 379 18.72 -23.70 3.15
C VAL A 379 19.64 -22.72 2.40
N GLU A 380 19.31 -22.44 1.15
CA GLU A 380 19.93 -21.38 0.37
C GLU A 380 18.88 -20.36 -0.03
N LEU A 381 19.07 -19.11 0.37
CA LEU A 381 18.24 -17.98 -0.05
C LEU A 381 18.77 -17.45 -1.37
N THR A 382 17.88 -17.19 -2.32
CA THR A 382 18.20 -16.61 -3.63
C THR A 382 17.40 -15.34 -3.84
N VAL A 383 18.09 -14.28 -4.24
CA VAL A 383 17.50 -13.00 -4.65
C VAL A 383 17.95 -12.66 -6.07
N THR A 384 17.01 -12.36 -6.96
CA THR A 384 17.31 -11.85 -8.31
C THR A 384 17.20 -10.33 -8.34
N MET A 385 18.23 -9.69 -8.91
CA MET A 385 18.31 -8.23 -9.01
C MET A 385 17.28 -7.72 -10.03
N PRO A 386 16.35 -6.84 -9.64
CA PRO A 386 15.46 -6.21 -10.59
C PRO A 386 16.16 -5.11 -11.40
N TRP A 387 15.47 -4.61 -12.43
CA TRP A 387 15.80 -3.35 -13.09
C TRP A 387 14.56 -2.46 -13.18
N VAL A 388 14.76 -1.16 -13.42
CA VAL A 388 13.64 -0.23 -13.65
C VAL A 388 13.08 -0.50 -15.05
N ARG A 389 11.83 -0.95 -15.11
CA ARG A 389 11.15 -1.31 -16.35
C ARG A 389 10.99 -0.11 -17.26
N ASP A 390 11.19 -0.36 -18.55
CA ASP A 390 11.10 0.61 -19.63
C ASP A 390 11.96 1.87 -19.43
N LEU A 391 12.97 1.88 -18.56
CA LEU A 391 13.80 3.07 -18.34
C LEU A 391 14.52 3.52 -19.63
N ASP A 392 14.50 4.83 -19.90
CA ASP A 392 15.23 5.39 -21.04
C ASP A 392 16.74 5.14 -20.88
N PRO A 393 17.40 4.44 -21.83
CA PRO A 393 18.82 4.15 -21.75
C PRO A 393 19.71 5.41 -21.82
N ASP A 394 19.19 6.55 -22.26
CA ASP A 394 19.92 7.83 -22.27
C ASP A 394 19.96 8.50 -20.89
N TYR A 395 19.14 8.08 -19.94
CA TYR A 395 19.23 8.53 -18.54
C TYR A 395 20.37 7.84 -17.78
N ALA A 396 20.88 8.55 -16.77
CA ALA A 396 21.80 7.95 -15.82
C ALA A 396 21.11 6.77 -15.13
N GLN A 397 21.70 5.59 -15.19
CA GLN A 397 21.08 4.38 -14.65
C GLN A 397 21.14 4.41 -13.11
N PRO A 398 20.11 3.90 -12.41
CA PRO A 398 20.14 3.77 -10.96
C PRO A 398 21.25 2.81 -10.52
N GLU A 399 21.80 3.04 -9.34
CA GLU A 399 22.71 2.11 -8.69
C GLU A 399 21.89 1.25 -7.72
N LEU A 400 21.95 -0.08 -7.86
CA LEU A 400 21.12 -1.01 -7.09
C LEU A 400 21.99 -1.91 -6.20
N THR A 401 21.51 -2.17 -4.99
CA THR A 401 22.13 -3.10 -4.03
C THR A 401 21.06 -4.02 -3.46
N ILE A 402 21.30 -5.33 -3.48
CA ILE A 402 20.50 -6.31 -2.75
C ILE A 402 21.13 -6.55 -1.38
N ARG A 403 20.29 -6.66 -0.36
CA ARG A 403 20.68 -7.21 0.96
C ARG A 403 19.76 -8.36 1.34
N VAL A 404 20.34 -9.38 1.99
CA VAL A 404 19.59 -10.35 2.81
C VAL A 404 19.86 -10.01 4.26
N LEU A 405 18.79 -9.85 5.03
CA LEU A 405 18.83 -9.46 6.42
C LEU A 405 18.18 -10.53 7.30
N LYS A 406 18.76 -10.77 8.47
CA LYS A 406 18.20 -11.60 9.52
C LYS A 406 17.58 -10.70 10.59
N ALA A 407 16.38 -11.02 11.04
CA ALA A 407 15.73 -10.31 12.13
C ALA A 407 16.46 -10.54 13.45
N GLU A 408 16.74 -9.47 14.18
CA GLU A 408 17.26 -9.48 15.55
C GLU A 408 16.35 -8.62 16.45
N GLU A 409 16.53 -8.68 17.77
CA GLU A 409 15.81 -7.72 18.63
C GLU A 409 16.31 -6.31 18.36
N ASP A 410 15.37 -5.38 18.16
CA ASP A 410 15.61 -3.96 17.88
C ASP A 410 16.50 -3.71 16.63
N GLY A 411 16.40 -4.54 15.60
CA GLY A 411 17.07 -4.28 14.33
C GLY A 411 17.28 -5.46 13.39
N TRP A 412 18.01 -5.20 12.30
CA TRP A 412 18.27 -6.16 11.23
C TRP A 412 19.77 -6.33 10.99
N ASP A 413 20.23 -7.58 11.00
CA ASP A 413 21.60 -7.93 10.67
C ASP A 413 21.74 -8.25 9.18
N VAL A 414 22.57 -7.49 8.45
CA VAL A 414 22.89 -7.79 7.05
C VAL A 414 23.81 -9.02 6.99
N VAL A 415 23.27 -10.14 6.52
CA VAL A 415 23.99 -11.43 6.42
C VAL A 415 24.59 -11.67 5.04
N ALA A 416 24.11 -10.94 4.02
CA ALA A 416 24.69 -10.91 2.68
C ALA A 416 24.29 -9.63 1.93
N GLU A 417 25.17 -9.16 1.04
CA GLU A 417 24.98 -7.96 0.22
C GLU A 417 25.63 -8.17 -1.16
N SER A 418 25.02 -7.64 -2.23
CA SER A 418 25.52 -7.74 -3.61
C SER A 418 24.91 -6.68 -4.53
N ASP A 419 25.68 -6.21 -5.52
CA ASP A 419 25.22 -5.31 -6.60
C ASP A 419 24.68 -6.09 -7.82
N THR A 420 24.49 -7.41 -7.66
CA THR A 420 23.97 -8.36 -8.66
C THR A 420 23.11 -9.40 -7.96
N ASP A 421 22.59 -10.39 -8.69
CA ASP A 421 21.93 -11.56 -8.08
C ASP A 421 22.71 -12.10 -6.88
N LEU A 422 21.99 -12.50 -5.84
CA LEU A 422 22.56 -12.87 -4.56
C LEU A 422 22.09 -14.27 -4.14
N GLN A 423 23.05 -15.07 -3.67
CA GLN A 423 22.79 -16.35 -3.01
C GLN A 423 23.40 -16.33 -1.61
N HIS A 424 22.67 -16.80 -0.62
CA HIS A 424 23.12 -16.89 0.76
C HIS A 424 22.78 -18.26 1.36
N THR A 425 23.80 -19.02 1.74
CA THR A 425 23.60 -20.25 2.52
C THR A 425 23.32 -19.90 3.98
N VAL A 426 22.14 -20.27 4.47
CA VAL A 426 21.74 -20.01 5.85
C VAL A 426 22.50 -20.92 6.80
N THR A 427 23.08 -20.35 7.85
CA THR A 427 23.87 -21.08 8.86
C THR A 427 23.28 -21.04 10.26
N GLU A 428 22.23 -20.25 10.48
CA GLU A 428 21.58 -20.05 11.78
C GLU A 428 20.06 -20.06 11.60
N PRO A 429 19.29 -20.47 12.63
CA PRO A 429 17.84 -20.25 12.64
C PRO A 429 17.52 -18.75 12.70
N GLY A 430 16.35 -18.37 12.21
CA GLY A 430 15.82 -17.01 12.26
C GLY A 430 14.87 -16.69 11.12
N ALA A 431 14.33 -15.48 11.15
CA ALA A 431 13.55 -14.91 10.05
C ALA A 431 14.45 -14.08 9.14
N TYR A 432 14.40 -14.36 7.84
CA TYR A 432 15.25 -13.72 6.83
C TYR A 432 14.39 -12.99 5.80
N ARG A 433 14.76 -11.76 5.45
CA ARG A 433 14.13 -11.01 4.35
C ARG A 433 15.16 -10.52 3.35
N ALA A 434 14.70 -10.18 2.16
CA ALA A 434 15.47 -9.44 1.19
C ALA A 434 14.99 -7.97 1.13
N GLU A 435 15.91 -7.07 0.80
CA GLU A 435 15.55 -5.73 0.33
C GLU A 435 16.41 -5.36 -0.87
N VAL A 436 15.87 -4.48 -1.69
CA VAL A 436 16.60 -3.82 -2.79
C VAL A 436 16.68 -2.34 -2.47
N ARG A 437 17.89 -1.80 -2.50
CA ARG A 437 18.16 -0.38 -2.31
C ARG A 437 18.58 0.26 -3.62
N MET A 438 18.29 1.55 -3.75
CA MET A 438 18.47 2.31 -4.98
C MET A 438 19.05 3.70 -4.68
N VAL A 439 20.11 4.05 -5.40
CA VAL A 439 20.48 5.45 -5.64
C VAL A 439 19.87 5.88 -6.97
N PRO A 440 18.82 6.72 -6.98
CA PRO A 440 17.95 6.92 -8.15
C PRO A 440 18.49 7.99 -9.11
N ARG A 441 19.66 7.73 -9.70
CA ARG A 441 20.34 8.65 -10.61
C ARG A 441 19.47 9.08 -11.80
N HIS A 442 18.58 8.20 -12.26
CA HIS A 442 17.67 8.48 -13.38
C HIS A 442 16.64 9.57 -13.05
N LEU A 443 16.41 9.88 -11.77
CA LEU A 443 15.47 10.92 -11.35
C LEU A 443 16.07 12.33 -11.37
N GLU A 444 17.39 12.49 -11.49
CA GLU A 444 18.06 13.80 -11.44
C GLU A 444 17.39 14.89 -12.34
N PRO A 445 17.00 14.60 -13.60
CA PRO A 445 16.36 15.60 -14.47
C PRO A 445 15.00 16.11 -13.96
N PHE A 446 14.38 15.38 -13.04
CA PHE A 446 13.02 15.59 -12.57
C PHE A 446 12.97 16.24 -11.18
N LEU A 447 14.09 16.45 -10.50
CA LEU A 447 14.11 16.84 -9.08
C LEU A 447 14.27 18.34 -8.83
N SER A 448 14.67 19.12 -9.83
CA SER A 448 14.90 20.58 -9.68
C SER A 448 15.78 20.92 -8.47
N THR A 449 15.30 21.70 -7.49
CA THR A 449 16.07 22.09 -6.29
C THR A 449 16.32 20.93 -5.33
N TYR A 450 15.76 19.75 -5.61
CA TYR A 450 15.94 18.51 -4.86
C TYR A 450 16.91 17.54 -5.56
N ALA A 451 17.73 18.01 -6.51
CA ALA A 451 18.66 17.16 -7.28
C ALA A 451 19.60 16.30 -6.41
N ASP A 452 19.92 16.74 -5.19
CA ASP A 452 20.74 15.97 -4.26
C ASP A 452 20.10 14.62 -3.88
N LEU A 453 18.76 14.51 -3.90
CA LEU A 453 18.04 13.25 -3.67
C LEU A 453 18.41 12.16 -4.70
N ALA A 454 18.83 12.53 -5.91
CA ALA A 454 19.27 11.56 -6.91
C ALA A 454 20.59 10.85 -6.51
N GLY A 455 21.27 11.34 -5.47
CA GLY A 455 22.46 10.72 -4.89
C GLY A 455 22.25 10.11 -3.51
N GLU A 456 21.02 10.10 -3.00
CA GLU A 456 20.66 9.46 -1.74
C GLU A 456 20.28 8.00 -1.96
N ASP A 457 20.45 7.19 -0.93
CA ASP A 457 20.17 5.75 -0.94
C ASP A 457 18.80 5.49 -0.32
N PHE A 458 17.86 5.04 -1.14
CA PHE A 458 16.50 4.70 -0.73
C PHE A 458 16.29 3.20 -0.75
N VAL A 459 15.46 2.70 0.16
CA VAL A 459 14.84 1.40 -0.07
C VAL A 459 13.89 1.49 -1.27
N TRP A 460 13.94 0.49 -2.15
CA TRP A 460 13.04 0.35 -3.28
C TRP A 460 12.08 -0.81 -3.10
N ILE A 461 12.55 -1.94 -2.57
CA ILE A 461 11.74 -3.15 -2.35
C ILE A 461 11.98 -3.71 -0.95
N TYR A 462 10.92 -4.08 -0.25
CA TYR A 462 10.94 -4.91 0.95
C TYR A 462 10.23 -6.23 0.71
N SER A 463 10.92 -7.35 0.91
CA SER A 463 10.27 -8.67 0.89
C SER A 463 9.68 -9.03 2.25
N ASN A 464 8.67 -9.91 2.25
CA ASN A 464 8.33 -10.68 3.46
C ASN A 464 9.41 -11.72 3.78
N ALA A 465 9.34 -12.25 5.00
CA ALA A 465 10.38 -13.13 5.52
C ALA A 465 10.21 -14.61 5.12
N ILE A 466 11.34 -15.33 5.07
CA ILE A 466 11.43 -16.79 5.09
C ILE A 466 11.96 -17.20 6.46
N TYR A 467 11.32 -18.17 7.10
CA TYR A 467 11.63 -18.60 8.46
C TYR A 467 12.48 -19.87 8.42
N VAL A 468 13.54 -19.91 9.22
CA VAL A 468 14.43 -21.07 9.34
C VAL A 468 14.50 -21.51 10.80
N THR A 469 14.17 -22.78 11.05
CA THR A 469 14.11 -23.40 12.39
C THR A 469 15.11 -24.56 12.51
N ASP A 470 15.47 -24.97 13.73
CA ASP A 470 16.49 -26.01 13.99
C ASP A 470 16.11 -27.43 13.49
#